data_AF-A0A3A0DVB8-F1
#
_entry.id   AF-A0A3A0DVB8-F1
#
_cell.length_a   1.000
_cell.length_b   1.000
_cell.length_c   1.000
_cell.angle_alpha   90.00
_cell.angle_beta   90.00
_cell.angle_gamma   90.00
#
_symmetry.space_group_name_H-M   'P 1'
#
loop_
_entity.id
_entity.type
_entity.pdbx_description
1 polymer ?
#
loop_
_entity_poly.entity_id
_entity_poly.type
_entity_poly.pdbx_seq_one_letter_code
_entity_poly.pdbx_strand_id
1 'polypeptide(L)'
;MATCRICNSNNPPDAQRCASCGAWLDVANEARGDSAQPAPQAPASGTPQPTDPTEAQVVALMALGRKIEAIKVFRTATGAGLKEAKDAVEQIAQRYGISPGSQGGGCAALVVLLVVVALVVAGAAVAVYLAARP
;
A
#
# COMPACT_ATOMS: atom_id res chain seq x y z
N MET A 1 13.85 -32.84 38.77
CA MET A 1 14.79 -33.20 37.68
C MET A 1 14.07 -32.99 36.36
N ALA A 2 14.69 -32.28 35.43
CA ALA A 2 14.12 -31.98 34.13
C ALA A 2 14.74 -32.91 33.07
N THR A 3 13.91 -33.60 32.28
CA THR A 3 14.34 -34.45 31.17
C THR A 3 14.40 -33.65 29.88
N CYS A 4 15.54 -33.68 29.18
CA CYS A 4 15.68 -33.04 27.88
C CYS A 4 14.84 -33.77 26.82
N ARG A 5 13.90 -33.10 26.14
CA ARG A 5 13.09 -33.73 25.08
C ARG A 5 13.86 -34.12 23.81
N ILE A 6 15.09 -33.62 23.63
CA ILE A 6 15.91 -33.90 22.44
C ILE A 6 16.75 -35.16 22.58
N CYS A 7 17.37 -35.38 23.74
CA CYS A 7 18.31 -36.50 23.96
C CYS A 7 17.96 -37.35 25.19
N ASN A 8 16.86 -37.04 25.87
CA ASN A 8 16.33 -37.75 27.03
C ASN A 8 17.25 -37.82 28.26
N SER A 9 18.32 -37.02 28.32
CA SER A 9 19.19 -36.93 29.49
C SER A 9 18.53 -36.18 30.66
N ASN A 10 18.77 -36.64 31.89
CA ASN A 10 18.36 -35.95 33.11
C ASN A 10 19.25 -34.74 33.40
N ASN A 11 18.63 -33.62 33.77
CA ASN A 11 19.32 -32.38 34.13
C ASN A 11 18.79 -31.84 35.48
N PRO A 12 19.61 -31.07 36.22
CA PRO A 12 19.17 -30.41 37.45
C PRO A 12 18.08 -29.37 37.13
N PRO A 13 17.17 -29.07 38.09
CA PRO A 13 15.97 -28.27 37.85
C PRO A 13 16.25 -26.80 37.47
N ASP A 14 17.45 -26.29 37.76
CA ASP A 14 17.90 -24.93 37.45
C ASP A 14 18.76 -24.83 36.17
N ALA A 15 19.02 -25.96 35.49
CA ALA A 15 19.79 -25.95 34.24
C ALA A 15 19.05 -25.21 33.12
N GLN A 16 19.68 -24.18 32.56
CA GLN A 16 19.17 -23.46 31.38
C GLN A 16 19.39 -24.24 30.07
N ARG A 17 20.43 -25.08 30.02
CA ARG A 17 20.79 -25.88 28.84
C ARG A 17 21.09 -27.32 29.23
N CYS A 18 20.82 -28.24 28.33
CA CYS A 18 21.14 -29.65 28.47
C CYS A 18 22.65 -29.86 28.43
N ALA A 19 23.21 -30.51 29.45
CA ALA A 19 24.65 -30.80 29.54
C ALA A 19 25.12 -31.81 28.47
N SER A 20 24.22 -32.66 27.96
CA SER A 20 24.58 -33.69 26.98
C SER A 20 24.57 -33.21 25.53
N CYS A 21 23.62 -32.37 25.15
CA CYS A 21 23.43 -31.95 23.74
C CYS A 21 23.41 -30.44 23.52
N GLY A 22 23.40 -29.63 24.58
CA GLY A 22 23.38 -28.17 24.49
C GLY A 22 22.02 -27.54 24.09
N ALA A 23 20.96 -28.33 23.93
CA ALA A 23 19.61 -27.79 23.71
C ALA A 23 19.15 -26.95 24.92
N TRP A 24 18.36 -25.91 24.69
CA TRP A 24 17.71 -25.15 25.78
C TRP A 24 16.67 -26.03 26.46
N LEU A 25 16.69 -26.05 27.79
CA LEU A 25 15.66 -26.72 28.59
C LEU A 25 14.55 -25.70 28.83
N ASP A 26 13.36 -25.98 28.34
CA ASP A 26 12.16 -25.14 28.35
C ASP A 26 11.56 -24.91 29.76
N VAL A 27 12.24 -25.37 30.82
CA VAL A 27 11.85 -25.22 32.22
C VAL A 27 11.66 -23.78 32.69
N ALA A 28 12.22 -22.79 31.99
CA ALA A 28 11.95 -21.37 32.27
C ALA A 28 10.55 -20.90 31.82
N ASN A 29 9.87 -21.64 30.93
CA ASN A 29 8.55 -21.28 30.42
C ASN A 29 7.40 -21.89 31.24
N GLU A 30 7.63 -22.91 32.06
CA GLU A 30 6.59 -23.55 32.87
C GLU A 30 6.24 -22.76 34.15
N ALA A 31 7.12 -21.88 34.64
CA ALA A 31 6.81 -20.98 35.77
C ALA A 31 5.86 -19.83 35.39
N ARG A 32 5.67 -19.59 34.09
CA ARG A 32 4.69 -18.64 33.53
C ARG A 32 3.57 -19.49 32.94
N GLY A 33 2.80 -20.13 33.82
CA GLY A 33 1.75 -21.05 33.44
C GLY A 33 0.72 -20.38 32.54
N ASP A 34 0.90 -20.54 31.23
CA ASP A 34 -0.13 -20.38 30.21
C ASP A 34 0.34 -21.18 28.99
N SER A 35 -0.48 -22.16 28.65
CA SER A 35 -0.55 -22.76 27.33
C SER A 35 -0.72 -21.68 26.26
N ALA A 36 0.39 -21.12 25.79
CA ALA A 36 0.45 -20.48 24.49
C ALA A 36 0.38 -21.60 23.43
N GLN A 37 -0.82 -22.15 23.24
CA GLN A 37 -1.22 -22.50 21.89
C GLN A 37 -0.89 -21.28 21.01
N PRO A 38 -0.24 -21.44 19.84
CA PRO A 38 -0.11 -20.34 18.90
C PRO A 38 -1.52 -19.77 18.71
N ALA A 39 -1.74 -18.52 19.14
CA ALA A 39 -2.99 -17.83 18.86
C ALA A 39 -3.27 -17.98 17.35
N PRO A 40 -4.54 -18.11 16.91
CA PRO A 40 -4.86 -17.97 15.50
C PRO A 40 -4.16 -16.71 15.03
N GLN A 41 -3.20 -16.86 14.13
CA GLN A 41 -2.30 -15.79 13.75
C GLN A 41 -3.15 -14.66 13.17
N ALA A 42 -3.48 -13.67 13.99
CA ALA A 42 -3.86 -12.36 13.50
C ALA A 42 -2.72 -11.93 12.57
N PRO A 43 -2.99 -11.46 11.34
CA PRO A 43 -1.94 -11.18 10.37
C PRO A 43 -0.98 -10.14 10.96
N ALA A 44 0.17 -10.63 11.41
CA ALA A 44 1.27 -9.85 11.94
C ALA A 44 2.04 -9.25 10.75
N SER A 45 1.43 -8.28 10.08
CA SER A 45 2.08 -7.43 9.08
C SER A 45 1.25 -6.15 8.98
N GLY A 46 1.82 -5.00 9.36
CA GLY A 46 1.14 -3.70 9.27
C GLY A 46 0.86 -3.21 7.83
N THR A 47 1.04 -4.07 6.83
CA THR A 47 0.70 -3.84 5.43
C THR A 47 -0.66 -4.46 5.14
N PRO A 48 -1.64 -3.70 4.60
CA PRO A 48 -2.88 -4.29 4.13
C PRO A 48 -2.59 -5.39 3.13
N GLN A 49 -3.29 -6.52 3.26
CA GLN A 49 -3.19 -7.64 2.33
C GLN A 49 -4.36 -7.57 1.36
N PRO A 50 -4.14 -7.82 0.05
CA PRO A 50 -5.22 -7.90 -0.92
C PRO A 50 -6.26 -8.93 -0.50
N THR A 51 -7.52 -8.50 -0.46
CA THR A 51 -8.64 -9.33 -0.04
C THR A 51 -9.13 -10.26 -1.15
N ASP A 52 -8.84 -9.92 -2.41
CA ASP A 52 -9.27 -10.66 -3.59
C ASP A 52 -8.24 -10.52 -4.75
N PRO A 53 -8.29 -11.39 -5.79
CA PRO A 53 -7.30 -11.37 -6.87
C PRO A 53 -7.39 -10.13 -7.77
N THR A 54 -8.53 -9.44 -7.80
CA THR A 54 -8.70 -8.17 -8.51
C THR A 54 -7.96 -7.07 -7.79
N GLU A 55 -8.12 -6.96 -6.47
CA GLU A 55 -7.39 -6.00 -5.65
C GLU A 55 -5.88 -6.20 -5.78
N ALA A 56 -5.40 -7.44 -5.75
CA ALA A 56 -3.98 -7.75 -5.93
C ALA A 56 -3.44 -7.25 -7.29
N GLN A 57 -4.19 -7.46 -8.37
CA GLN A 57 -3.82 -6.96 -9.71
C GLN A 57 -3.85 -5.43 -9.80
N VAL A 58 -4.87 -4.80 -9.20
CA VAL A 58 -4.97 -3.34 -9.13
C VAL A 58 -3.76 -2.74 -8.42
N VAL A 59 -3.39 -3.30 -7.27
CA VAL A 59 -2.22 -2.87 -6.49
C VAL A 59 -0.93 -3.02 -7.30
N ALA A 60 -0.73 -4.16 -7.96
CA ALA A 60 0.44 -4.40 -8.81
C ALA A 60 0.53 -3.39 -9.97
N LEU A 61 -0.58 -3.13 -10.67
CA LEU A 61 -0.62 -2.16 -11.76
C LEU A 61 -0.40 -0.72 -11.27
N MET A 62 -0.94 -0.37 -10.10
CA MET A 62 -0.73 0.94 -9.49
C MET A 62 0.73 1.14 -9.06
N ALA A 63 1.38 0.11 -8.51
CA ALA A 63 2.81 0.15 -8.16
C ALA A 63 3.71 0.34 -9.39
N LEU A 64 3.27 -0.13 -10.56
CA LEU A 64 3.93 0.08 -11.86
C LEU A 64 3.58 1.42 -12.54
N GLY A 65 2.75 2.26 -11.92
CA GLY A 65 2.26 3.51 -12.53
C GLY A 65 1.24 3.32 -13.66
N ARG A 66 0.72 2.11 -13.87
CA ARG A 66 -0.21 1.74 -14.95
C ARG A 66 -1.67 1.98 -14.55
N LYS A 67 -1.99 3.22 -14.15
CA LYS A 67 -3.31 3.59 -13.58
C LYS A 67 -4.49 3.28 -14.51
N ILE A 68 -4.38 3.55 -15.80
CA ILE A 68 -5.47 3.29 -16.77
C ILE A 68 -5.80 1.80 -16.84
N GLU A 69 -4.78 0.95 -16.74
CA GLU A 69 -4.97 -0.49 -16.76
C GLU A 69 -5.57 -1.02 -15.46
N ALA A 70 -5.13 -0.48 -14.32
CA ALA A 70 -5.74 -0.78 -13.03
C ALA A 70 -7.25 -0.46 -13.03
N ILE A 71 -7.63 0.69 -13.60
CA ILE A 71 -9.05 1.08 -13.77
C ILE A 71 -9.77 0.11 -14.70
N LYS A 72 -9.16 -0.31 -15.82
CA LYS A 72 -9.77 -1.29 -16.73
C LYS A 72 -10.03 -2.62 -16.02
N VAL A 73 -9.04 -3.17 -15.33
CA VAL A 73 -9.16 -4.43 -14.57
C VAL A 73 -10.27 -4.35 -13.54
N PHE A 74 -10.32 -3.26 -12.76
CA PHE A 74 -11.36 -3.06 -11.76
C PHE A 74 -12.75 -2.99 -12.40
N ARG A 75 -12.91 -2.26 -13.52
CA ARG A 75 -14.19 -2.17 -14.24
C ARG A 75 -14.64 -3.51 -14.82
N THR A 76 -13.73 -4.27 -15.41
CA THR A 76 -14.07 -5.57 -16.00
C THR A 76 -14.47 -6.59 -14.95
N ALA A 77 -13.89 -6.50 -13.75
CA ALA A 77 -14.19 -7.42 -12.65
C ALA A 77 -15.49 -7.05 -11.90
N THR A 78 -15.76 -5.76 -11.71
CA THR A 78 -16.88 -5.28 -10.87
C THR A 78 -18.09 -4.77 -11.65
N GLY A 79 -17.92 -4.45 -12.94
CA GLY A 79 -18.94 -3.77 -13.74
C GLY A 79 -19.10 -2.27 -13.42
N ALA A 80 -18.24 -1.70 -12.56
CA ALA A 80 -18.36 -0.32 -12.11
C ALA A 80 -18.25 0.72 -13.25
N GLY A 81 -18.91 1.85 -13.04
CA GLY A 81 -18.77 3.03 -13.91
C GLY A 81 -17.34 3.58 -13.91
N LEU A 82 -16.98 4.38 -14.92
CA LEU A 82 -15.62 4.91 -15.04
C LEU A 82 -15.20 5.75 -13.83
N LYS A 83 -16.12 6.57 -13.32
CA LYS A 83 -15.90 7.39 -12.12
C LYS A 83 -15.69 6.52 -10.88
N GLU A 84 -16.62 5.61 -10.62
CA GLU A 84 -16.58 4.70 -9.47
C GLU A 84 -15.31 3.84 -9.47
N ALA A 85 -14.94 3.30 -10.63
CA ALA A 85 -13.74 2.49 -10.75
C ALA A 85 -12.46 3.29 -10.50
N LYS A 86 -12.40 4.53 -10.98
CA LYS A 86 -11.28 5.43 -10.68
C LYS A 86 -11.17 5.67 -9.17
N ASP A 87 -12.29 6.05 -8.54
CA ASP A 87 -12.33 6.38 -7.12
C ASP A 87 -11.96 5.15 -6.27
N ALA A 88 -12.46 3.96 -6.62
CA ALA A 88 -12.12 2.72 -5.94
C ALA A 88 -10.64 2.33 -6.09
N VAL A 89 -10.07 2.44 -7.30
CA VAL A 89 -8.65 2.16 -7.54
C VAL A 89 -7.75 3.13 -6.78
N GLU A 90 -8.14 4.41 -6.67
CA GLU A 90 -7.41 5.40 -5.88
C GLU A 90 -7.48 5.10 -4.37
N GLN A 91 -8.63 4.71 -3.85
CA GLN A 91 -8.77 4.27 -2.46
C GLN A 91 -7.96 3.02 -2.15
N ILE A 92 -7.94 2.05 -3.08
CA ILE A 92 -7.07 0.88 -2.99
C ILE A 92 -5.62 1.37 -2.90
N ALA A 93 -5.12 2.13 -3.88
CA ALA A 93 -3.75 2.61 -3.88
C ALA A 93 -3.35 3.35 -2.58
N GLN A 94 -4.23 4.19 -2.04
CA GLN A 94 -4.03 4.88 -0.77
C GLN A 94 -3.86 3.92 0.42
N ARG A 95 -4.69 2.87 0.50
CA ARG A 95 -4.56 1.84 1.55
C ARG A 95 -3.19 1.16 1.52
N TYR A 96 -2.64 0.90 0.33
CA TYR A 96 -1.30 0.30 0.18
C TYR A 96 -0.15 1.32 0.20
N GLY A 97 -0.43 2.61 0.48
CA GLY A 97 0.60 3.65 0.48
C GLY A 97 1.22 3.92 -0.90
N ILE A 98 0.57 3.45 -1.97
CA ILE A 98 1.00 3.69 -3.34
C ILE A 98 0.54 5.09 -3.70
N SER A 99 1.44 6.05 -3.65
CA SER A 99 1.16 7.40 -4.11
C SER A 99 0.92 7.37 -5.62
N PRO A 100 -0.32 7.62 -6.10
CA PRO A 100 -0.53 7.77 -7.52
C PRO A 100 0.25 9.02 -7.94
N GLY A 101 1.26 8.84 -8.80
CA GLY A 101 1.96 9.96 -9.42
C GLY A 101 0.92 10.97 -9.88
N SER A 102 1.03 12.19 -9.36
CA SER A 102 0.05 13.27 -9.39
C SER A 102 -0.57 13.47 -10.77
N GLN A 103 -1.67 12.76 -11.05
CA GLN A 103 -2.51 12.97 -12.23
C GLN A 103 -3.75 13.75 -11.80
N GLY A 104 -3.52 14.83 -11.06
CA GLY A 104 -4.46 15.92 -10.89
C GLY A 104 -3.95 17.06 -11.78
N GLY A 105 -4.75 17.49 -12.75
CA GLY A 105 -4.52 18.77 -13.43
C GLY A 105 -4.65 19.89 -12.40
N GLY A 106 -3.58 20.15 -11.66
CA GLY A 106 -3.46 21.31 -10.77
C GLY A 106 -3.24 22.59 -11.57
N CYS A 107 -3.22 23.70 -10.87
CA CYS A 107 -3.21 25.11 -11.29
C CYS A 107 -2.41 25.49 -12.55
N ALA A 108 -1.46 24.69 -13.01
CA ALA A 108 -0.78 24.85 -14.30
C ALA A 108 -1.76 24.95 -15.48
N ALA A 109 -2.86 24.17 -15.50
CA ALA A 109 -3.87 24.27 -16.56
C ALA A 109 -4.61 25.63 -16.52
N LEU A 110 -4.90 26.15 -15.33
CA LEU A 110 -5.51 27.47 -15.15
C LEU A 110 -4.54 28.59 -15.57
N VAL A 111 -3.26 28.50 -15.19
CA VAL A 111 -2.25 29.49 -15.56
C VAL A 111 -2.06 29.52 -17.08
N VAL A 112 -1.97 28.36 -17.74
CA VAL A 112 -1.86 28.28 -19.20
C VAL A 112 -3.10 28.86 -19.87
N LEU A 113 -4.32 28.54 -19.38
CA LEU A 113 -5.56 29.12 -19.89
C LEU A 113 -5.55 30.66 -19.76
N LEU A 114 -5.18 31.20 -18.59
CA LEU A 114 -5.14 32.64 -18.34
C LEU A 114 -4.10 33.34 -19.22
N VAL A 115 -2.91 32.76 -19.41
CA VAL A 115 -1.88 33.30 -20.29
C VAL A 115 -2.35 33.32 -21.75
N VAL A 116 -2.98 32.24 -22.23
CA VAL A 116 -3.52 32.18 -23.60
C VAL A 116 -4.63 33.23 -23.78
N VAL A 117 -5.56 33.35 -22.84
CA VAL A 117 -6.62 34.37 -22.88
C VAL A 117 -6.02 35.78 -22.89
N ALA A 118 -5.03 36.06 -22.03
CA ALA A 118 -4.37 37.36 -21.98
C ALA A 118 -3.66 37.70 -23.30
N LEU A 119 -2.97 36.75 -23.94
CA LEU A 119 -2.30 36.95 -25.22
C LEU A 119 -3.30 37.22 -26.36
N VAL A 120 -4.43 36.51 -26.38
CA VAL A 120 -5.50 36.73 -27.37
C VAL A 120 -6.11 38.13 -27.18
N VAL A 121 -6.42 38.51 -25.94
CA VAL A 121 -6.99 39.83 -25.63
C VAL A 121 -6.00 40.95 -25.97
N ALA A 122 -4.73 40.80 -25.59
CA ALA A 122 -3.69 41.77 -25.91
C ALA A 122 -3.47 41.89 -27.42
N GLY A 123 -3.43 40.77 -28.14
CA GLY A 123 -3.31 40.76 -29.60
C GLY A 123 -4.49 41.45 -30.29
N ALA A 124 -5.72 41.18 -29.84
CA ALA A 124 -6.91 41.85 -30.35
C ALA A 124 -6.89 43.36 -30.05
N ALA A 125 -6.50 43.75 -28.84
CA ALA A 125 -6.39 45.16 -28.45
C ALA A 125 -5.33 45.92 -29.28
N VAL A 126 -4.17 45.30 -29.52
CA VAL A 126 -3.11 45.86 -30.36
C VAL A 126 -3.58 45.99 -31.81
N ALA A 127 -4.25 44.97 -32.36
CA ALA A 127 -4.80 45.03 -33.71
C ALA A 127 -5.82 46.16 -33.88
N VAL A 128 -6.72 46.35 -32.91
CA VAL A 128 -7.69 47.45 -32.89
C VAL A 128 -6.99 48.81 -32.77
N TYR A 129 -5.99 48.93 -31.89
CA TYR A 129 -5.22 50.17 -31.72
C TYR A 129 -4.47 50.56 -33.00
N LEU A 130 -3.89 49.59 -33.69
CA LEU A 130 -3.20 49.82 -34.97
C LEU A 130 -4.17 50.20 -36.09
N ALA A 131 -5.35 49.57 -36.15
CA ALA A 131 -6.38 49.92 -37.14
C ALA A 131 -7.03 51.29 -36.90
N ALA A 132 -7.03 51.77 -35.65
CA ALA A 132 -7.57 53.07 -35.25
C ALA A 132 -6.53 54.21 -35.27
N ARG A 133 -5.25 53.92 -35.57
CA ARG A 133 -4.23 54.95 -35.76
C ARG A 133 -4.33 55.50 -37.20
N PRO A 134 -4.70 56.79 -37.37
CA PRO A 134 -4.81 57.43 -38.68
C PRO A 134 -3.45 57.68 -39.33
#